data_AF-A0AAU9WA32-F1
#
_entry.id   AF-A0AAU9WA32-F1
#
_cell.length_a   1.000
_cell.length_b   1.000
_cell.length_c   1.000
_cell.angle_alpha   90.00
_cell.angle_beta   90.00
_cell.angle_gamma   90.00
#
_symmetry.space_group_name_H-M   'P 1'
#
loop_
_entity.id
_entity.type
_entity.pdbx_description
1 polymer ?
#
loop_
_entity_poly.entity_id
_entity_poly.type
_entity_poly.pdbx_seq_one_letter_code
_entity_poly.pdbx_strand_id
1 'polypeptide(L)' 'MGQKTEEWDELNVLLFGFGQQKCVPVSPMCKFCPNSKICPEGRRRSRGKAEEETNKKLSPRKDGKDTNT' A
#
# COMPACT_ATOMS: atom_id res chain seq x y z
N MET A 1 21.73 35.74 -6.28
CA MET A 1 21.55 34.77 -5.17
C MET A 1 20.31 33.97 -5.49
N GLY A 2 20.45 32.65 -5.59
CA GLY A 2 19.55 31.79 -6.36
C GLY A 2 18.19 31.52 -5.71
N GLN A 3 17.16 31.54 -6.55
CA GLN A 3 15.76 31.18 -6.29
C GLN A 3 15.64 29.67 -6.03
N LYS A 4 16.04 29.18 -4.86
CA LYS A 4 15.99 27.73 -4.54
C LYS A 4 15.01 27.38 -3.44
N THR A 5 14.50 28.34 -2.66
CA THR A 5 13.73 28.06 -1.45
C THR A 5 12.27 27.69 -1.72
N GLU A 6 11.62 28.37 -2.67
CA GLU A 6 10.18 28.24 -2.94
C GLU A 6 9.74 26.79 -3.24
N GLU A 7 10.53 26.06 -4.05
CA GLU A 7 10.21 24.67 -4.44
C GLU A 7 10.30 23.70 -3.25
N TRP A 8 11.18 23.99 -2.29
CA TRP A 8 11.29 23.20 -1.06
C TRP A 8 10.17 23.51 -0.08
N ASP A 9 9.66 24.74 -0.06
CA ASP A 9 8.59 25.13 0.87
C ASP A 9 7.29 24.39 0.55
N GLU A 10 6.89 24.33 -0.72
CA GLU A 10 5.72 23.57 -1.14
C GLU A 10 5.86 22.06 -0.87
N LEU A 11 7.04 21.51 -1.17
CA LEU A 11 7.33 20.10 -0.93
C LEU A 11 7.32 19.78 0.57
N ASN A 12 7.86 20.66 1.40
CA ASN A 12 7.86 20.50 2.86
C ASN A 12 6.44 20.54 3.42
N VAL A 13 5.58 21.45 2.94
CA VAL A 13 4.16 21.48 3.34
C VAL A 13 3.47 20.16 3.01
N LEU A 14 3.70 19.61 1.82
CA LEU A 14 3.13 18.32 1.42
C LEU A 14 3.66 17.16 2.28
N LEU A 15 4.97 17.08 2.51
CA LEU A 15 5.58 16.01 3.32
C LEU A 15 5.15 16.09 4.78
N PHE A 16 5.07 17.30 5.34
CA PHE A 16 4.61 17.53 6.71
C PHE A 16 3.15 17.12 6.87
N GLY A 17 2.27 17.60 5.98
CA GLY A 17 0.87 17.20 5.96
C GLY A 17 0.70 15.68 5.82
N PHE A 18 1.50 15.05 4.96
CA PHE A 18 1.53 13.60 4.82
C PHE A 18 1.92 12.88 6.12
N GLY A 19 2.95 13.36 6.82
CA GLY A 19 3.37 12.81 8.12
C GLY A 19 2.31 12.95 9.21
N GLN A 20 1.59 14.07 9.23
CA GLN A 20 0.56 14.33 10.24
C GLN A 20 -0.77 13.61 9.99
N GLN A 21 -1.15 13.40 8.72
CA GLN A 21 -2.47 12.87 8.37
C GLN A 21 -2.45 11.39 7.99
N LYS A 22 -1.33 10.88 7.43
CA LYS A 22 -1.25 9.53 6.84
C LYS A 22 -0.19 8.67 7.51
N CYS A 23 1.04 9.16 7.59
CA CYS A 23 2.19 8.43 8.12
C CYS A 23 2.50 8.83 9.57
N VAL A 24 1.48 8.71 10.42
CA VAL A 24 1.53 9.14 11.82
C VAL A 24 2.33 8.17 12.72
N PRO A 25 2.84 8.64 13.89
CA PRO A 25 3.62 7.82 14.80
C PRO A 25 2.89 6.58 15.34
N VAL A 26 1.57 6.69 15.55
CA VAL A 26 0.72 5.61 16.10
C VAL A 26 -0.29 5.19 15.05
N SER A 27 -0.31 3.89 14.73
CA SER A 27 -1.24 3.30 13.74
C SER A 27 -1.27 4.03 12.38
N PRO A 28 -0.14 4.08 11.64
CA PRO A 28 -0.10 4.71 10.33
C PRO A 28 -1.05 4.03 9.34
N MET A 29 -1.66 4.81 8.45
CA MET A 29 -2.66 4.34 7.49
C MET A 29 -2.03 3.66 6.26
N CYS A 30 -1.12 2.71 6.48
CA CYS A 30 -0.30 2.08 5.44
C CYS A 30 -1.11 1.37 4.35
N LYS A 31 -2.28 0.81 4.68
CA LYS A 31 -3.20 0.17 3.74
C LYS A 31 -3.63 1.10 2.58
N PHE A 32 -3.70 2.40 2.85
CA PHE A 32 -4.12 3.43 1.91
C PHE A 32 -3.00 4.43 1.64
N CYS A 33 -1.75 4.05 1.93
CA CYS A 33 -0.59 4.89 1.68
C CYS A 33 -0.10 4.66 0.24
N PRO A 34 0.08 5.71 -0.58
CA PRO A 34 0.58 5.57 -1.96
C PRO A 34 1.97 4.93 -2.00
N ASN A 35 2.78 5.17 -0.97
CA ASN A 35 4.15 4.65 -0.86
C ASN A 35 4.23 3.25 -0.24
N SER A 36 3.10 2.59 0.05
CA SER A 36 3.08 1.31 0.78
C SER A 36 3.89 0.18 0.13
N LYS A 37 4.01 0.18 -1.20
CA LYS A 37 4.77 -0.83 -1.96
C LYS A 37 6.29 -0.63 -1.88
N ILE A 38 6.76 0.61 -1.71
CA ILE A 38 8.20 0.95 -1.66
C ILE A 38 8.69 1.21 -0.23
N CYS A 39 7.79 1.62 0.68
CA CYS A 39 8.09 1.87 2.08
C CYS A 39 8.27 0.54 2.85
N PRO A 40 9.38 0.32 3.57
CA PRO A 40 9.58 -0.90 4.36
C PRO A 40 8.46 -1.14 5.40
N GLU A 41 8.04 -0.10 6.11
CA GLU A 41 6.96 -0.20 7.11
C GLU A 41 5.59 -0.38 6.43
N GLY A 42 5.39 0.27 5.28
CA GLY A 42 4.22 0.05 4.43
C GLY A 42 4.09 -1.40 4.00
N ARG A 43 5.15 -2.00 3.47
CA ARG A 43 5.18 -3.42 3.12
C ARG A 43 4.94 -4.29 4.34
N ARG A 44 5.60 -4.01 5.46
CA ARG A 44 5.44 -4.77 6.71
C ARG A 44 3.98 -4.79 7.18
N ARG A 45 3.29 -3.65 7.13
CA ARG A 45 1.90 -3.50 7.58
C ARG A 45 0.86 -3.92 6.55
N SER A 46 1.18 -3.90 5.26
CA SER A 46 0.28 -4.30 4.17
C SER A 46 0.35 -5.79 3.82
N ARG A 47 1.29 -6.55 4.42
CA ARG A 47 1.51 -7.99 4.16
C ARG A 47 0.27 -8.89 4.38
N GLY A 48 -0.76 -8.44 5.10
CA GLY A 48 -2.02 -9.18 5.24
C GLY A 48 -2.95 -9.18 4.01
N LYS A 49 -2.62 -8.47 2.92
CA LYS A 49 -3.48 -8.33 1.72
C LYS A 49 -2.98 -9.10 0.49
N ALA A 50 -1.68 -9.38 0.40
CA ALA A 50 -1.09 -10.06 -0.75
C ALA A 50 -1.40 -11.57 -0.79
N GLU A 51 -1.59 -12.18 0.38
CA GLU A 51 -1.90 -13.60 0.52
C GLU A 51 -3.39 -13.90 0.25
N GLU A 52 -4.28 -12.94 0.49
CA GLU A 52 -5.72 -13.08 0.24
C GLU A 52 -6.09 -12.96 -1.26
N GLU A 53 -5.46 -12.05 -2.00
CA GLU A 53 -5.69 -11.90 -3.45
C GLU A 53 -5.08 -13.04 -4.29
N THR A 54 -3.99 -13.66 -3.81
CA THR A 54 -3.41 -14.84 -4.45
C THR A 54 -4.23 -16.09 -4.17
N ASN A 55 -4.74 -16.28 -2.94
CA ASN A 55 -5.59 -17.42 -2.59
C ASN A 55 -6.96 -17.38 -3.30
N LYS A 56 -7.52 -16.20 -3.60
CA LYS A 56 -8.77 -16.09 -4.38
C LYS A 56 -8.63 -16.46 -5.87
N LYS A 57 -7.42 -16.43 -6.44
CA LYS A 57 -7.16 -16.85 -7.84
C LYS A 57 -6.87 -18.36 -7.97
N LEU A 58 -6.62 -19.05 -6.86
CA LEU A 58 -6.26 -20.47 -6.81
C LEU A 58 -7.44 -21.42 -6.53
N SER A 59 -8.68 -20.94 -6.52
CA SER A 59 -9.83 -21.85 -6.56
C SER A 59 -9.85 -22.57 -7.92
N PRO A 60 -9.62 -23.90 -7.99
CA PRO A 60 -9.80 -24.63 -9.23
C PRO A 60 -11.26 -24.54 -9.62
N ARG A 61 -11.54 -24.16 -10.87
CA ARG A 61 -12.87 -24.41 -11.45
C ARG A 61 -13.08 -25.93 -11.38
N LYS A 62 -14.13 -26.38 -10.67
CA LYS A 62 -14.60 -27.76 -10.78
C LYS A 62 -15.28 -27.91 -12.14
N ASP A 63 -14.50 -28.16 -13.19
CA ASP A 63 -15.03 -28.67 -14.44
C ASP A 63 -15.39 -30.15 -14.21
N GLY A 64 -16.69 -30.42 -14.23
CA GLY A 64 -17.23 -31.75 -14.00
C GLY A 64 -16.87 -32.74 -15.11
N LYS A 65 -16.47 -33.94 -14.70
CA LYS A 65 -16.42 -35.23 -15.44
C LYS A 65 -15.97 -36.26 -14.39
N ASP A 66 -16.57 -37.43 -14.15
CA ASP A 66 -17.44 -38.31 -14.90
C ASP A 66 -18.25 -39.14 -13.88
N THR A 67 -19.55 -39.38 -14.09
CA THR A 67 -20.27 -40.46 -13.37
C THR A 67 -20.49 -41.62 -14.34
N ASN A 68 -19.77 -42.70 -14.08
CA ASN A 68 -19.94 -44.00 -14.72
C ASN A 68 -21.01 -44.78 -13.94
N THR A 69 -22.16 -45.04 -14.57
CA THR A 69 -23.10 -46.16 -14.33
C THR A 69 -23.86 -46.43 -15.62
#